data_AF-A0A924MAC6-F1
#
_entry.id   AF-A0A924MAC6-F1
#
_cell.length_a   1.000
_cell.length_b   1.000
_cell.length_c   1.000
_cell.angle_alpha   90.00
_cell.angle_beta   90.00
_cell.angle_gamma   90.00
#
_symmetry.space_group_name_H-M   'P 1'
#
loop_
_entity.id
_entity.type
_entity.pdbx_description
1 polymer ?
#
loop_
_entity_poly.entity_id
_entity_poly.type
_entity_poly.pdbx_seq_one_letter_code
_entity_poly.pdbx_strand_id
1 'polypeptide(L)'
;MAKHAFDKFMNNEPKGAKKKEMVKVEKRRAKADSKAVGDQKRREKYDKQHGIVTEEKPPVKKGFKKQDSKLQDNKQQQNKQQESKLQDGKPQESKFTAGKKPAKAFIRSNSDKYYTEEGEAPKPRAKTATIKQATSVANAATEAIAEDMPLNKFIAHGGVCGRREAAELVKQRLVTVNGDIVYEPGYKVSARDEIKVKGKQIFPKKNLVYILLNKPKDYLTTSSDPDGRKTVLDLLKGATPERIYPVGRLDRNTTGVLLLTNDGELAQKLTHPSFQIKKVYAVKLDKPLTKRDFDSIVNGINLEDGEAHADSLAYADSGDKSNIGIEIHNGRNRIVRRIFEHLGYEVKALDRVMFANLTKKNVERSRWRFLNEKEIRLLKYMNQSFIKKAAKSEESAELPE
;
A
#
# COMPACT_ATOMS: atom_id res chain seq x y z
N MET A 1 -2.40 9.05 66.58
CA MET A 1 -1.41 8.84 65.51
C MET A 1 -0.95 7.37 65.44
N ALA A 2 -1.84 6.42 65.12
CA ALA A 2 -1.44 4.99 65.01
C ALA A 2 -2.13 4.20 63.88
N LYS A 3 -3.10 4.77 63.15
CA LYS A 3 -3.77 4.08 62.02
C LYS A 3 -3.06 4.24 60.67
N HIS A 4 -2.14 5.21 60.53
CA HIS A 4 -1.46 5.50 59.25
C HIS A 4 -0.19 4.69 58.98
N ALA A 5 0.37 3.99 59.97
CA ALA A 5 1.61 3.23 59.81
C ALA A 5 1.36 1.78 59.31
N PHE A 6 0.18 1.21 59.56
CA PHE A 6 -0.16 -0.18 59.21
C PHE A 6 -0.59 -0.31 57.73
N ASP A 7 -1.38 0.64 57.21
CA ASP A 7 -1.80 0.66 55.79
C ASP A 7 -0.64 0.82 54.81
N LYS A 8 0.47 1.42 55.25
CA LYS A 8 1.68 1.60 54.44
C LYS A 8 2.54 0.34 54.36
N PHE A 9 2.28 -0.67 55.19
CA PHE A 9 2.99 -1.95 55.20
C PHE A 9 2.32 -3.00 54.29
N MET A 10 0.98 -2.99 54.20
CA MET A 10 0.22 -3.95 53.37
C MET A 10 0.22 -3.62 51.87
N ASN A 11 0.30 -2.34 51.49
CA ASN A 11 0.22 -1.90 50.09
C ASN A 11 1.59 -1.54 49.48
N ASN A 12 2.54 -2.46 49.57
CA ASN A 12 3.86 -2.28 48.97
C ASN A 12 3.87 -2.79 47.52
N GLU A 13 3.32 -1.99 46.59
CA GLU A 13 3.52 -2.24 45.16
C GLU A 13 5.02 -2.26 44.85
N PRO A 14 5.54 -3.30 44.17
CA PRO A 14 6.96 -3.36 43.85
C PRO A 14 7.32 -2.19 42.93
N LYS A 15 8.22 -1.32 43.37
CA LYS A 15 8.73 -0.18 42.58
C LYS A 15 10.01 -0.56 41.85
N GLY A 16 10.24 0.07 40.69
CA GLY A 16 11.50 -0.04 39.94
C GLY A 16 11.67 -1.36 39.18
N ALA A 17 12.85 -1.98 39.34
CA ALA A 17 13.28 -3.15 38.56
C ALA A 17 12.33 -4.35 38.65
N LYS A 18 11.75 -4.60 39.83
CA LYS A 18 10.79 -5.69 40.06
C LYS A 18 9.48 -5.50 39.28
N LYS A 19 8.97 -4.27 39.13
CA LYS A 19 7.79 -3.98 38.29
C LYS A 19 8.07 -4.24 36.81
N LYS A 20 9.26 -3.85 36.33
CA LYS A 20 9.70 -4.11 34.95
C LYS A 20 9.87 -5.60 34.67
N GLU A 21 10.36 -6.36 35.65
CA GLU A 21 10.53 -7.81 35.52
C GLU A 21 9.18 -8.55 35.47
N MET A 22 8.23 -8.18 36.34
CA MET A 22 6.87 -8.74 36.30
C MET A 22 6.15 -8.46 34.97
N VAL A 23 6.20 -7.23 34.46
CA VAL A 23 5.62 -6.88 33.15
C VAL A 23 6.29 -7.65 32.01
N LYS A 24 7.58 -7.97 32.12
CA LYS A 24 8.31 -8.76 31.12
C LYS A 24 7.91 -10.24 31.17
N VAL A 25 7.69 -10.80 32.37
CA VAL A 25 7.19 -12.17 32.57
C VAL A 25 5.77 -12.29 32.05
N GLU A 26 4.91 -11.31 32.34
CA GLU A 26 3.52 -11.28 31.90
C GLU A 26 3.40 -11.19 30.37
N LYS A 27 4.21 -10.34 29.72
CA LYS A 27 4.30 -10.30 28.24
C LYS A 27 4.81 -11.60 27.63
N ARG A 28 5.72 -12.31 28.31
CA ARG A 28 6.21 -13.63 27.85
C ARG A 28 5.12 -14.69 27.96
N ARG A 29 4.34 -14.67 29.05
CA ARG A 29 3.19 -15.57 29.26
C ARG A 29 2.10 -15.34 28.23
N ALA A 30 1.67 -14.09 28.04
CA ALA A 30 0.67 -13.73 27.02
C ALA A 30 1.08 -14.14 25.59
N LYS A 31 2.37 -14.04 25.27
CA LYS A 31 2.92 -14.49 23.98
C LYS A 31 2.97 -16.02 23.85
N ALA A 32 3.22 -16.73 24.96
CA ALA A 32 3.16 -18.19 24.99
C ALA A 32 1.72 -18.69 24.81
N ASP A 33 0.77 -18.06 25.50
CA ASP A 33 -0.66 -18.40 25.41
C ASP A 33 -1.21 -18.13 24.01
N SER A 34 -0.87 -16.98 23.40
CA SER A 34 -1.27 -16.69 22.00
C SER A 34 -0.70 -17.70 21.00
N LYS A 35 0.52 -18.21 21.28
CA LYS A 35 1.16 -19.22 20.43
C LYS A 35 0.49 -20.58 20.60
N ALA A 36 0.16 -20.98 21.84
CA ALA A 36 -0.56 -22.22 22.12
C ALA A 36 -1.94 -22.25 21.44
N VAL A 37 -2.71 -21.16 21.53
CA VAL A 37 -4.00 -21.02 20.84
C VAL A 37 -3.83 -21.09 19.31
N GLY A 38 -2.78 -20.48 18.77
CA GLY A 38 -2.47 -20.53 17.35
C GLY A 38 -2.08 -21.93 16.85
N ASP A 39 -1.35 -22.70 17.67
CA ASP A 39 -0.95 -24.06 17.36
C ASP A 39 -2.12 -25.05 17.50
N GLN A 40 -3.03 -24.83 18.46
CA GLN A 40 -4.25 -25.61 18.65
C GLN A 40 -5.21 -25.46 17.47
N LYS A 41 -5.46 -24.22 17.01
CA LYS A 41 -6.25 -23.97 15.79
C LYS A 41 -5.62 -24.57 14.53
N ARG A 42 -4.29 -24.65 14.47
CA ARG A 42 -3.57 -25.28 13.35
C ARG A 42 -3.73 -26.80 13.36
N ARG A 43 -3.72 -27.43 14.54
CA ARG A 43 -4.03 -28.85 14.72
C ARG A 43 -5.48 -29.16 14.37
N GLU A 44 -6.45 -28.41 14.91
CA GLU A 44 -7.87 -28.59 14.58
C GLU A 44 -8.15 -28.50 13.08
N LYS A 45 -7.47 -27.58 12.38
CA LYS A 45 -7.58 -27.45 10.93
C LYS A 45 -6.95 -28.62 10.17
N TYR A 46 -5.82 -29.12 10.66
CA TYR A 46 -5.15 -30.31 10.11
C TYR A 46 -6.02 -31.56 10.31
N ASP A 47 -6.58 -31.74 11.51
CA ASP A 47 -7.41 -32.89 11.86
C ASP A 47 -8.74 -32.89 11.07
N LYS A 48 -9.32 -31.71 10.80
CA LYS A 48 -10.47 -31.55 9.88
C LYS A 48 -10.11 -31.84 8.43
N GLN A 49 -8.91 -31.51 7.97
CA GLN A 49 -8.47 -31.80 6.60
C GLN A 49 -8.12 -33.28 6.37
N HIS A 50 -7.68 -33.99 7.42
CA HIS A 50 -7.33 -35.40 7.35
C HIS A 50 -8.41 -36.35 7.88
N GLY A 51 -9.61 -35.83 8.19
CA GLY A 51 -10.78 -36.64 8.52
C GLY A 51 -10.70 -37.37 9.87
N ILE A 52 -9.93 -36.84 10.83
CA ILE A 52 -9.63 -37.51 12.11
C ILE A 52 -10.71 -37.23 13.19
N VAL A 53 -11.64 -36.30 12.96
CA VAL A 53 -12.68 -35.94 13.94
C VAL A 53 -14.07 -36.42 13.48
N THR A 54 -14.61 -37.43 14.18
CA THR A 54 -16.03 -37.79 14.16
C THR A 54 -16.81 -36.80 15.03
N GLU A 55 -17.60 -35.91 14.41
CA GLU A 55 -18.60 -35.11 15.11
C GLU A 55 -19.79 -36.01 15.50
N GLU A 56 -20.02 -36.19 16.81
CA GLU A 56 -21.27 -36.74 17.33
C GLU A 56 -22.42 -35.79 16.99
N LYS A 57 -23.40 -36.27 16.21
CA LYS A 57 -24.60 -35.51 15.86
C LYS A 57 -25.57 -35.46 17.06
N PRO A 58 -26.12 -34.28 17.42
CA PRO A 58 -27.18 -34.19 18.42
C PRO A 58 -28.52 -34.74 17.88
N PRO A 59 -29.46 -35.17 18.75
CA PRO A 59 -30.63 -35.92 18.33
C PRO A 59 -31.69 -35.05 17.65
N VAL A 60 -32.24 -35.57 16.55
CA VAL A 60 -33.31 -34.97 15.74
C VAL A 60 -34.65 -35.04 16.48
N LYS A 61 -35.32 -33.90 16.71
CA LYS A 61 -36.73 -33.84 17.12
C LYS A 61 -37.66 -33.98 15.90
N LYS A 62 -38.65 -34.86 16.02
CA LYS A 62 -39.73 -35.14 15.04
C LYS A 62 -40.88 -34.12 15.13
N GLY A 63 -41.55 -33.91 13.99
CA GLY A 63 -42.87 -33.26 13.83
C GLY A 63 -42.76 -32.02 12.94
N PHE A 64 -43.52 -31.78 11.87
CA PHE A 64 -44.86 -32.23 11.47
C PHE A 64 -44.98 -32.28 9.93
N LYS A 65 -45.87 -33.15 9.43
CA LYS A 65 -46.32 -33.29 8.03
C LYS A 65 -47.42 -32.28 7.66
N LYS A 66 -47.41 -31.82 6.40
CA LYS A 66 -48.56 -31.72 5.45
C LYS A 66 -47.98 -31.35 4.06
N GLN A 67 -48.06 -32.24 3.07
CA GLN A 67 -49.09 -32.31 1.99
C GLN A 67 -49.13 -30.99 1.17
N ASP A 68 -48.92 -30.94 -0.14
CA ASP A 68 -49.45 -31.75 -1.26
C ASP A 68 -48.57 -31.51 -2.52
N SER A 69 -48.18 -32.53 -3.28
CA SER A 69 -48.81 -33.11 -4.49
C SER A 69 -48.27 -32.57 -5.83
N LYS A 70 -48.10 -33.53 -6.75
CA LYS A 70 -48.14 -33.46 -8.23
C LYS A 70 -46.83 -33.48 -9.04
N LEU A 71 -46.77 -34.59 -9.81
CA LEU A 71 -46.52 -34.73 -11.26
C LEU A 71 -45.08 -34.50 -11.75
N GLN A 72 -44.37 -35.58 -12.11
CA GLN A 72 -44.23 -36.16 -13.48
C GLN A 72 -43.06 -35.50 -14.24
N ASP A 73 -41.98 -36.23 -14.55
CA ASP A 73 -41.85 -36.94 -15.83
C ASP A 73 -40.42 -37.40 -16.18
N ASN A 74 -40.39 -38.64 -16.68
CA ASN A 74 -39.56 -39.28 -17.70
C ASN A 74 -38.05 -39.04 -17.89
N LYS A 75 -37.33 -40.13 -17.62
CA LYS A 75 -36.36 -40.87 -18.46
C LYS A 75 -36.18 -40.45 -19.93
N GLN A 76 -34.92 -40.43 -20.38
CA GLN A 76 -34.36 -41.15 -21.55
C GLN A 76 -32.82 -41.08 -21.44
N GLN A 77 -32.09 -42.17 -21.13
CA GLN A 77 -31.62 -43.27 -21.99
C GLN A 77 -30.76 -42.86 -23.21
N GLN A 78 -29.48 -43.29 -23.21
CA GLN A 78 -28.81 -44.23 -24.14
C GLN A 78 -27.30 -44.24 -23.80
N ASN A 79 -26.67 -45.33 -23.30
CA ASN A 79 -26.10 -46.51 -23.99
C ASN A 79 -25.19 -46.12 -25.18
N LYS A 80 -23.95 -46.64 -25.36
CA LYS A 80 -23.43 -48.00 -25.16
C LYS A 80 -21.90 -48.04 -25.43
N GLN A 81 -21.24 -49.04 -24.81
CA GLN A 81 -20.10 -49.86 -25.31
C GLN A 81 -18.70 -49.20 -25.35
N GLN A 82 -17.60 -49.85 -24.94
CA GLN A 82 -17.25 -51.28 -25.05
C GLN A 82 -16.24 -51.75 -23.98
N GLU A 83 -16.43 -52.99 -23.54
CA GLU A 83 -15.55 -53.97 -22.87
C GLU A 83 -14.17 -54.13 -23.55
N SER A 84 -13.12 -54.80 -23.07
CA SER A 84 -12.76 -55.57 -21.87
C SER A 84 -11.25 -55.89 -21.99
N LYS A 85 -10.56 -56.09 -20.87
CA LYS A 85 -9.61 -57.20 -20.61
C LYS A 85 -9.00 -57.02 -19.21
N LEU A 86 -9.48 -57.84 -18.28
CA LEU A 86 -8.79 -58.15 -17.03
C LEU A 86 -7.65 -59.14 -17.32
N GLN A 87 -6.55 -59.00 -16.57
CA GLN A 87 -5.89 -60.16 -15.98
C GLN A 87 -5.34 -59.80 -14.59
N ASP A 88 -5.53 -60.79 -13.71
CA ASP A 88 -5.45 -60.79 -12.25
C ASP A 88 -4.04 -60.65 -11.65
N GLY A 89 -4.01 -60.38 -10.34
CA GLY A 89 -3.19 -61.24 -9.48
C GLY A 89 -2.20 -60.62 -8.49
N LYS A 90 -2.70 -59.78 -7.56
CA LYS A 90 -2.45 -59.79 -6.10
C LYS A 90 -1.01 -59.70 -5.48
N PRO A 91 -0.92 -59.31 -4.18
CA PRO A 91 0.14 -58.47 -3.62
C PRO A 91 0.97 -59.17 -2.52
N GLN A 92 2.02 -58.51 -1.99
CA GLN A 92 2.34 -58.56 -0.55
C GLN A 92 3.39 -57.53 -0.09
N GLU A 93 3.05 -56.85 1.02
CA GLU A 93 3.92 -56.16 1.98
C GLU A 93 4.92 -57.16 2.61
N SER A 94 6.00 -56.86 3.33
CA SER A 94 6.52 -55.75 4.11
C SER A 94 8.00 -56.08 4.43
N LYS A 95 8.83 -55.11 4.82
CA LYS A 95 9.73 -55.20 5.99
C LYS A 95 10.57 -53.92 6.16
N PHE A 96 10.38 -53.30 7.31
CA PHE A 96 11.25 -52.30 7.92
C PHE A 96 12.67 -52.85 8.14
N THR A 97 13.70 -52.00 8.05
CA THR A 97 14.77 -51.90 9.07
C THR A 97 15.51 -50.56 8.98
N ALA A 98 15.92 -50.09 10.15
CA ALA A 98 16.54 -48.80 10.43
C ALA A 98 18.07 -48.80 10.23
N GLY A 99 18.67 -47.63 9.97
CA GLY A 99 20.13 -47.52 10.04
C GLY A 99 20.77 -46.21 9.61
N LYS A 100 20.96 -45.31 10.59
CA LYS A 100 22.14 -44.45 10.85
C LYS A 100 22.62 -43.44 9.77
N LYS A 101 22.50 -42.16 10.16
CA LYS A 101 23.37 -41.03 9.76
C LYS A 101 24.85 -41.31 10.07
N PRO A 102 25.75 -40.52 9.45
CA PRO A 102 26.69 -39.77 10.27
C PRO A 102 26.68 -38.26 9.96
N ALA A 103 27.24 -37.52 10.91
CA ALA A 103 27.33 -36.07 10.99
C ALA A 103 28.80 -35.63 11.02
N LYS A 104 29.01 -34.30 11.01
CA LYS A 104 30.24 -33.50 11.26
C LYS A 104 31.06 -33.14 10.02
N ALA A 105 31.69 -31.97 9.91
CA ALA A 105 31.68 -30.73 10.70
C ALA A 105 32.38 -29.60 9.90
N PHE A 106 32.10 -28.38 10.34
CA PHE A 106 32.80 -27.11 10.12
C PHE A 106 34.32 -27.17 9.92
N ILE A 107 34.85 -26.33 9.00
CA ILE A 107 36.00 -25.43 9.24
C ILE A 107 35.78 -24.07 8.54
N ARG A 108 36.09 -22.99 9.26
CA ARG A 108 36.17 -21.58 8.86
C ARG A 108 37.61 -21.22 8.45
N SER A 109 37.78 -20.36 7.44
CA SER A 109 38.82 -19.32 7.31
C SER A 109 38.51 -18.52 6.02
N ASN A 110 38.11 -17.23 6.04
CA ASN A 110 38.93 -16.00 6.17
C ASN A 110 40.31 -16.12 5.52
N SER A 111 40.48 -15.58 4.29
CA SER A 111 41.12 -14.27 3.98
C SER A 111 42.63 -14.28 4.30
N ASP A 112 43.57 -13.99 3.42
CA ASP A 112 43.56 -13.03 2.31
C ASP A 112 44.89 -13.14 1.53
N LYS A 113 44.85 -12.73 0.24
CA LYS A 113 45.95 -12.23 -0.63
C LYS A 113 46.93 -13.22 -1.26
N TYR A 114 46.96 -13.26 -2.60
CA TYR A 114 48.03 -12.73 -3.48
C TYR A 114 47.47 -12.55 -4.92
N TYR A 115 47.93 -11.49 -5.61
CA TYR A 115 47.62 -11.13 -7.01
C TYR A 115 48.59 -11.83 -7.99
N THR A 116 48.10 -12.19 -9.18
CA THR A 116 48.78 -12.20 -10.52
C THR A 116 47.76 -12.79 -11.52
N GLU A 117 47.16 -11.96 -12.39
CA GLU A 117 47.52 -11.71 -13.80
C GLU A 117 47.30 -12.88 -14.77
N GLU A 118 46.45 -12.58 -15.77
CA GLU A 118 46.30 -13.14 -17.13
C GLU A 118 45.88 -14.60 -17.33
N GLY A 119 44.70 -14.80 -17.93
CA GLY A 119 44.24 -16.10 -18.43
C GLY A 119 42.74 -16.17 -18.75
N GLU A 120 42.41 -15.93 -20.01
CA GLU A 120 41.24 -16.41 -20.79
C GLU A 120 40.03 -17.04 -20.05
N ALA A 121 38.86 -16.38 -20.14
CA ALA A 121 37.62 -16.86 -19.52
C ALA A 121 36.86 -17.89 -20.40
N PRO A 122 36.54 -19.10 -19.89
CA PRO A 122 35.63 -20.02 -20.57
C PRO A 122 34.16 -19.67 -20.27
N LYS A 123 33.32 -19.70 -21.32
CA LYS A 123 31.87 -19.46 -21.27
C LYS A 123 31.15 -20.51 -20.39
N PRO A 124 30.26 -20.13 -19.44
CA PRO A 124 29.46 -21.12 -18.73
C PRO A 124 28.11 -21.37 -19.41
N ARG A 125 27.87 -22.67 -19.59
CA ARG A 125 26.70 -23.38 -20.09
C ARG A 125 25.44 -23.06 -19.26
N ALA A 126 24.32 -22.88 -19.96
CA ALA A 126 23.01 -22.53 -19.42
C ALA A 126 22.52 -23.47 -18.30
N LYS A 127 22.01 -22.89 -17.21
CA LYS A 127 21.20 -23.59 -16.20
C LYS A 127 19.74 -23.18 -16.34
N THR A 128 18.99 -24.03 -17.04
CA THR A 128 17.53 -23.99 -17.15
C THR A 128 16.91 -24.46 -15.83
N ALA A 129 16.55 -23.54 -14.93
CA ALA A 129 15.66 -23.88 -13.80
C ALA A 129 15.14 -22.66 -13.00
N THR A 130 14.55 -21.62 -13.61
CA THR A 130 13.62 -20.71 -12.88
C THR A 130 12.77 -19.82 -13.81
N ILE A 131 11.94 -20.39 -14.68
CA ILE A 131 10.95 -19.64 -15.48
C ILE A 131 9.54 -20.14 -15.15
N LYS A 132 9.07 -19.93 -13.92
CA LYS A 132 7.64 -20.13 -13.57
C LYS A 132 7.07 -19.09 -12.60
N GLN A 133 7.87 -18.20 -12.02
CA GLN A 133 7.39 -17.17 -11.07
C GLN A 133 7.51 -15.72 -11.56
N ALA A 134 8.24 -15.46 -12.66
CA ALA A 134 8.29 -14.13 -13.28
C ALA A 134 7.05 -13.82 -14.15
N THR A 135 6.33 -14.86 -14.59
CA THR A 135 5.20 -14.75 -15.52
C THR A 135 3.89 -14.29 -14.84
N SER A 136 3.69 -14.58 -13.55
CA SER A 136 2.45 -14.20 -12.87
C SER A 136 2.38 -12.70 -12.52
N VAL A 137 3.52 -12.06 -12.27
CA VAL A 137 3.60 -10.60 -12.01
C VAL A 137 3.58 -9.79 -13.29
N ALA A 138 4.14 -10.33 -14.38
CA ALA A 138 4.06 -9.75 -15.71
C ALA A 138 2.62 -9.81 -16.25
N ASN A 139 1.90 -10.93 -16.07
CA ASN A 139 0.54 -11.11 -16.60
C ASN A 139 -0.51 -10.21 -15.91
N ALA A 140 -0.37 -9.95 -14.61
CA ALA A 140 -1.26 -9.01 -13.91
C ALA A 140 -1.09 -7.54 -14.38
N ALA A 141 0.09 -7.19 -14.89
CA ALA A 141 0.33 -5.88 -15.52
C ALA A 141 -0.18 -5.84 -16.97
N THR A 142 -0.24 -6.98 -17.66
CA THR A 142 -0.76 -7.08 -19.03
C THR A 142 -2.29 -7.01 -19.09
N GLU A 143 -2.99 -7.58 -18.11
CA GLU A 143 -4.46 -7.57 -18.08
C GLU A 143 -5.05 -6.19 -17.74
N ALA A 144 -4.37 -5.39 -16.91
CA ALA A 144 -4.84 -4.05 -16.55
C ALA A 144 -4.71 -3.00 -17.68
N ILE A 145 -4.02 -3.33 -18.78
CA ILE A 145 -3.83 -2.44 -19.95
C ILE A 145 -4.81 -2.81 -21.08
N ALA A 146 -5.65 -3.85 -20.89
CA ALA A 146 -6.64 -4.29 -21.86
C ALA A 146 -7.99 -3.54 -21.75
N GLU A 147 -8.16 -2.64 -20.78
CA GLU A 147 -9.34 -1.80 -20.70
C GLU A 147 -9.25 -0.60 -21.65
N ASP A 148 -10.32 -0.37 -22.39
CA ASP A 148 -10.52 0.82 -23.21
C ASP A 148 -10.29 2.09 -22.39
N MET A 149 -9.33 2.91 -22.79
CA MET A 149 -9.03 4.18 -22.13
C MET A 149 -9.27 5.37 -23.07
N PRO A 150 -9.61 6.55 -22.55
CA PRO A 150 -9.73 7.75 -23.37
C PRO A 150 -8.42 8.08 -24.09
N LEU A 151 -8.50 8.52 -25.35
CA LEU A 151 -7.37 8.86 -26.21
C LEU A 151 -6.43 9.88 -25.56
N ASN A 152 -6.99 10.90 -24.89
CA ASN A 152 -6.17 11.87 -24.16
C ASN A 152 -5.39 11.27 -22.98
N LYS A 153 -5.91 10.22 -22.34
CA LYS A 153 -5.24 9.46 -21.27
C LYS A 153 -4.14 8.60 -21.89
N PHE A 154 -4.41 7.94 -23.00
CA PHE A 154 -3.44 7.11 -23.72
C PHE A 154 -2.21 7.92 -24.16
N ILE A 155 -2.42 9.07 -24.80
CA ILE A 155 -1.31 9.95 -25.24
C ILE A 155 -0.46 10.43 -24.06
N ALA A 156 -1.11 10.79 -22.95
CA ALA A 156 -0.41 11.19 -21.73
C ALA A 156 0.40 10.04 -21.12
N HIS A 157 -0.15 8.82 -21.11
CA HIS A 157 0.53 7.60 -20.66
C HIS A 157 1.69 7.19 -21.59
N GLY A 158 1.62 7.53 -22.88
CA GLY A 158 2.73 7.43 -23.83
C GLY A 158 3.88 8.41 -23.53
N GLY A 159 3.69 9.35 -22.61
CA GLY A 159 4.71 10.31 -22.18
C GLY A 159 4.94 11.47 -23.14
N VAL A 160 4.06 11.68 -24.12
CA VAL A 160 4.19 12.75 -25.13
C VAL A 160 4.00 14.13 -24.51
N CYS A 161 2.94 14.30 -23.72
CA CYS A 161 2.55 15.58 -23.14
C CYS A 161 1.60 15.38 -21.94
N GLY A 162 1.19 16.46 -21.29
CA GLY A 162 0.15 16.38 -20.25
C GLY A 162 -1.23 16.01 -20.83
N ARG A 163 -2.15 15.52 -19.99
CA ARG A 163 -3.51 15.13 -20.46
C ARG A 163 -4.30 16.27 -21.12
N ARG A 164 -4.13 17.50 -20.64
CA ARG A 164 -4.79 18.69 -21.23
C ARG A 164 -4.20 19.07 -22.57
N GLU A 165 -2.87 19.05 -22.68
CA GLU A 165 -2.16 19.25 -23.94
C GLU A 165 -2.50 18.15 -24.94
N ALA A 166 -2.63 16.90 -24.50
CA ALA A 166 -3.07 15.79 -25.34
C ALA A 166 -4.47 16.03 -25.90
N ALA A 167 -5.40 16.52 -25.09
CA ALA A 167 -6.74 16.86 -25.56
C ALA A 167 -6.72 17.98 -26.62
N GLU A 168 -5.80 18.94 -26.47
CA GLU A 168 -5.61 20.01 -27.45
C GLU A 168 -5.02 19.48 -28.77
N LEU A 169 -4.01 18.59 -28.71
CA LEU A 169 -3.45 17.94 -29.90
C LEU A 169 -4.49 17.14 -30.68
N VAL A 170 -5.40 16.46 -29.97
CA VAL A 170 -6.52 15.72 -30.58
C VAL A 170 -7.47 16.69 -31.28
N LYS A 171 -7.87 17.79 -30.63
CA LYS A 171 -8.71 18.84 -31.26
C LYS A 171 -8.07 19.47 -32.49
N GLN A 172 -6.75 19.63 -32.48
CA GLN A 172 -5.95 20.16 -33.59
C GLN A 172 -5.76 19.17 -34.74
N ARG A 173 -6.38 17.97 -34.69
CA ARG A 173 -6.28 16.93 -35.73
C ARG A 173 -4.86 16.42 -35.95
N LEU A 174 -4.02 16.48 -34.92
CA LEU A 174 -2.64 16.01 -34.96
C LEU A 174 -2.49 14.56 -34.50
N VAL A 175 -3.60 13.85 -34.30
CA VAL A 175 -3.65 12.48 -33.79
C VAL A 175 -4.46 11.59 -34.71
N THR A 176 -3.90 10.44 -35.07
CA THR A 176 -4.59 9.40 -35.85
C THR A 176 -4.68 8.10 -35.06
N VAL A 177 -5.80 7.40 -35.19
CA VAL A 177 -6.03 6.06 -34.62
C VAL A 177 -6.37 5.11 -35.75
N ASN A 178 -5.60 4.04 -35.92
CA ASN A 178 -5.77 3.05 -36.99
C ASN A 178 -5.81 3.64 -38.42
N GLY A 179 -5.17 4.80 -38.61
CA GLY A 179 -5.16 5.53 -39.89
C GLY A 179 -6.16 6.69 -39.97
N ASP A 180 -7.18 6.72 -39.12
CA ASP A 180 -8.22 7.75 -39.14
C ASP A 180 -7.91 8.91 -38.19
N ILE A 181 -8.19 10.14 -38.62
CA ILE A 181 -8.01 11.34 -37.78
C ILE A 181 -9.16 11.42 -36.77
N VAL A 182 -8.81 11.40 -35.49
CA VAL A 182 -9.78 11.53 -34.39
C VAL A 182 -9.68 12.92 -33.78
N TYR A 183 -10.84 13.56 -33.57
CA TYR A 183 -10.95 14.91 -33.00
C TYR A 183 -11.59 14.93 -31.60
N GLU A 184 -12.05 13.78 -31.10
CA GLU A 184 -12.67 13.65 -29.79
C GLU A 184 -11.67 13.17 -28.74
N PRO A 185 -11.27 14.00 -27.75
CA PRO A 185 -10.31 13.59 -26.72
C PRO A 185 -10.77 12.42 -25.84
N GLY A 186 -12.09 12.20 -25.78
CA GLY A 186 -12.75 11.12 -25.04
C GLY A 186 -12.85 9.81 -25.80
N TYR A 187 -12.45 9.78 -27.08
CA TYR A 187 -12.50 8.58 -27.91
C TYR A 187 -11.79 7.42 -27.22
N LYS A 188 -12.45 6.28 -27.11
CA LYS A 188 -11.92 5.11 -26.41
C LYS A 188 -10.95 4.37 -27.31
N VAL A 189 -9.76 4.11 -26.80
CA VAL A 189 -8.72 3.34 -27.47
C VAL A 189 -8.18 2.26 -26.56
N SER A 190 -7.83 1.15 -27.19
CA SER A 190 -7.17 0.02 -26.56
C SER A 190 -5.66 0.05 -26.84
N ALA A 191 -4.89 -0.76 -26.11
CA ALA A 191 -3.46 -0.93 -26.40
C ALA A 191 -3.17 -1.69 -27.71
N ARG A 192 -4.21 -2.22 -28.39
CA ARG A 192 -4.08 -2.89 -29.69
C ARG A 192 -4.17 -1.90 -30.86
N ASP A 193 -4.72 -0.72 -30.62
CA ASP A 193 -4.92 0.29 -31.65
C ASP A 193 -3.60 0.99 -32.02
N GLU A 194 -3.42 1.28 -33.30
CA GLU A 194 -2.29 2.02 -33.83
C GLU A 194 -2.53 3.52 -33.67
N ILE A 195 -1.99 4.11 -32.61
CA ILE A 195 -2.16 5.53 -32.32
C ILE A 195 -0.88 6.28 -32.71
N LYS A 196 -1.00 7.28 -33.60
CA LYS A 196 0.10 8.17 -33.98
C LYS A 196 -0.20 9.61 -33.57
N VAL A 197 0.80 10.28 -33.02
CA VAL A 197 0.76 11.72 -32.71
C VAL A 197 1.81 12.41 -33.55
N LYS A 198 1.40 13.39 -34.37
CA LYS A 198 2.27 14.07 -35.34
C LYS A 198 3.03 13.07 -36.24
N GLY A 199 2.34 12.02 -36.69
CA GLY A 199 2.90 10.97 -37.55
C GLY A 199 3.78 9.92 -36.85
N LYS A 200 4.09 10.07 -35.56
CA LYS A 200 4.88 9.09 -34.79
C LYS A 200 3.97 8.18 -33.98
N GLN A 201 4.13 6.86 -34.13
CA GLN A 201 3.40 5.89 -33.34
C GLN A 201 3.83 5.95 -31.87
N ILE A 202 2.85 5.89 -30.97
CA ILE A 202 3.06 5.97 -29.53
C ILE A 202 2.60 4.68 -28.86
N PHE A 203 3.33 4.30 -27.82
CA PHE A 203 2.99 3.16 -26.97
C PHE A 203 2.89 3.60 -25.51
N PRO A 204 1.96 3.03 -24.73
CA PRO A 204 1.89 3.33 -23.31
C PRO A 204 3.16 2.84 -22.63
N LYS A 205 3.78 3.70 -21.82
CA LYS A 205 5.04 3.39 -21.17
C LYS A 205 4.84 2.32 -20.10
N LYS A 206 5.60 1.23 -20.20
CA LYS A 206 5.57 0.11 -19.24
C LYS A 206 6.43 0.35 -18.00
N ASN A 207 7.41 1.25 -18.10
CA ASN A 207 8.36 1.52 -17.02
C ASN A 207 7.75 2.51 -16.02
N LEU A 208 7.15 1.98 -14.94
CA LEU A 208 6.63 2.81 -13.86
C LEU A 208 7.77 3.30 -12.96
N VAL A 209 7.81 4.61 -12.74
CA VAL A 209 8.84 5.29 -11.95
C VAL A 209 8.19 5.89 -10.71
N TYR A 210 8.80 5.68 -9.55
CA TYR A 210 8.34 6.23 -8.27
C TYR A 210 9.51 6.86 -7.54
N ILE A 211 9.49 8.17 -7.38
CA ILE A 211 10.56 8.95 -6.77
C ILE A 211 10.03 9.69 -5.56
N LEU A 212 10.71 9.53 -4.43
CA LEU A 212 10.46 10.29 -3.22
C LEU A 212 11.44 11.46 -3.15
N LEU A 213 10.92 12.67 -3.23
CA LEU A 213 11.67 13.92 -3.09
C LEU A 213 11.46 14.50 -1.69
N ASN A 214 12.52 14.95 -1.05
CA ASN A 214 12.41 15.83 0.10
C ASN A 214 12.52 17.29 -0.38
N LYS A 215 11.37 17.88 -0.72
CA LYS A 215 11.26 19.19 -1.35
C LYS A 215 11.86 20.30 -0.47
N PRO A 216 12.75 21.15 -1.00
CA PRO A 216 13.24 22.35 -0.33
C PRO A 216 12.24 23.53 -0.41
N LYS A 217 12.50 24.59 0.36
CA LYS A 217 11.78 25.86 0.22
C LYS A 217 12.12 26.48 -1.13
N ASP A 218 11.24 27.36 -1.61
CA ASP A 218 11.43 28.17 -2.82
C ASP A 218 11.37 27.40 -4.16
N TYR A 219 10.71 26.24 -4.17
CA TYR A 219 10.45 25.46 -5.40
C TYR A 219 8.95 25.29 -5.62
N LEU A 220 8.49 25.46 -6.86
CA LEU A 220 7.11 25.24 -7.25
C LEU A 220 6.82 23.77 -7.54
N THR A 221 5.65 23.30 -7.09
CA THR A 221 5.15 21.96 -7.41
C THR A 221 4.29 22.02 -8.68
N THR A 222 4.93 22.33 -9.82
CA THR A 222 4.31 22.37 -11.15
C THR A 222 5.17 21.64 -12.17
N SER A 223 4.57 21.19 -13.27
CA SER A 223 5.27 20.55 -14.38
C SER A 223 5.84 21.55 -15.39
N SER A 224 5.28 22.76 -15.44
CA SER A 224 5.74 23.86 -16.29
C SER A 224 5.40 25.18 -15.59
N ASP A 225 6.33 26.14 -15.61
CA ASP A 225 6.14 27.48 -15.05
C ASP A 225 6.42 28.52 -16.16
N PRO A 226 5.41 29.28 -16.60
CA PRO A 226 5.60 30.31 -17.63
C PRO A 226 6.57 31.42 -17.23
N ASP A 227 6.67 31.70 -15.93
CA ASP A 227 7.50 32.79 -15.39
C ASP A 227 8.95 32.33 -15.08
N GLY A 228 9.31 31.10 -15.47
CA GLY A 228 10.68 30.59 -15.35
C GLY A 228 11.17 30.36 -13.92
N ARG A 229 10.28 30.27 -12.92
CA ARG A 229 10.65 29.99 -11.53
C ARG A 229 11.08 28.54 -11.35
N LYS A 230 11.89 28.29 -10.32
CA LYS A 230 12.39 26.95 -9.98
C LYS A 230 11.25 25.98 -9.67
N THR A 231 11.25 24.83 -10.32
CA THR A 231 10.24 23.77 -10.16
C THR A 231 10.86 22.52 -9.52
N VAL A 232 10.03 21.70 -8.88
CA VAL A 232 10.49 20.41 -8.32
C VAL A 232 11.08 19.47 -9.38
N LEU A 233 10.71 19.62 -10.65
CA LEU A 233 11.28 18.84 -11.75
C LEU A 233 12.73 19.24 -12.06
N ASP A 234 13.13 20.48 -11.77
CA ASP A 234 14.51 20.92 -11.93
C ASP A 234 15.47 20.14 -11.02
N LEU A 235 15.02 19.74 -9.83
CA LEU A 235 15.77 18.91 -8.88
C LEU A 235 15.94 17.45 -9.34
N LEU A 236 15.14 17.04 -10.34
CA LEU A 236 15.04 15.67 -10.84
C LEU A 236 15.58 15.55 -12.27
N LYS A 237 16.22 16.61 -12.79
CA LYS A 237 16.90 16.56 -14.08
C LYS A 237 17.93 15.43 -14.09
N GLY A 238 17.83 14.55 -15.09
CA GLY A 238 18.69 13.37 -15.22
C GLY A 238 18.35 12.20 -14.30
N ALA A 239 17.32 12.29 -13.46
CA ALA A 239 16.91 11.18 -12.59
C ALA A 239 16.34 9.99 -13.38
N THR A 240 15.59 10.29 -14.45
CA THR A 240 14.95 9.28 -15.30
C THR A 240 14.69 9.86 -16.69
N PRO A 241 14.75 9.06 -17.76
CA PRO A 241 14.28 9.47 -19.09
C PRO A 241 12.75 9.53 -19.17
N GLU A 242 12.03 9.00 -18.18
CA GLU A 242 10.58 8.93 -18.17
C GLU A 242 9.94 10.23 -17.70
N ARG A 243 8.79 10.57 -18.31
CA ARG A 243 8.03 11.77 -17.91
C ARG A 243 7.31 11.51 -16.59
N ILE A 244 7.79 12.12 -15.52
CA ILE A 244 7.18 12.07 -14.18
C ILE A 244 6.42 13.37 -13.85
N TYR A 245 5.49 13.30 -12.89
CA TYR A 245 4.79 14.46 -12.35
C TYR A 245 4.56 14.30 -10.84
N PRO A 246 4.42 15.41 -10.11
CA PRO A 246 4.18 15.37 -8.68
C PRO A 246 2.80 14.79 -8.33
N VAL A 247 2.77 13.97 -7.28
CA VAL A 247 1.55 13.42 -6.68
C VAL A 247 1.06 14.40 -5.62
N GLY A 248 0.06 15.19 -6.00
CA GLY A 248 -0.43 16.29 -5.19
C GLY A 248 0.51 17.49 -5.25
N ARG A 249 0.32 18.43 -4.33
CA ARG A 249 1.09 19.69 -4.31
C ARG A 249 1.61 20.00 -2.92
N LEU A 250 2.75 20.68 -2.88
CA LEU A 250 3.24 21.43 -1.73
C LEU A 250 3.43 22.88 -2.17
N ASP A 251 3.07 23.82 -1.30
CA ASP A 251 3.28 25.24 -1.57
C ASP A 251 4.77 25.55 -1.75
N ARG A 252 5.07 26.68 -2.39
CA ARG A 252 6.44 27.15 -2.66
C ARG A 252 7.32 27.12 -1.41
N ASN A 253 6.79 27.64 -0.30
CA ASN A 253 7.49 27.78 0.98
C ASN A 253 7.34 26.55 1.91
N THR A 254 6.55 25.56 1.51
CA THR A 254 6.35 24.32 2.24
C THR A 254 7.42 23.31 1.83
N THR A 255 8.03 22.66 2.82
CA THR A 255 9.07 21.66 2.61
C THR A 255 8.54 20.25 2.85
N GLY A 256 9.34 19.24 2.50
CA GLY A 256 9.14 17.88 2.98
C GLY A 256 8.82 16.88 1.88
N VAL A 257 8.26 15.76 2.28
CA VAL A 257 8.05 14.59 1.42
C VAL A 257 7.11 14.93 0.26
N LEU A 258 7.53 14.69 -0.97
CA LEU A 258 6.72 14.78 -2.18
C LEU A 258 7.01 13.54 -3.04
N LEU A 259 5.95 12.82 -3.42
CA LEU A 259 6.05 11.71 -4.34
C LEU A 259 5.94 12.24 -5.77
N LEU A 260 6.76 11.72 -6.68
CA LEU A 260 6.63 11.93 -8.12
C LEU A 260 6.54 10.57 -8.82
N THR A 261 5.69 10.48 -9.83
CA THR A 261 5.50 9.24 -10.58
C THR A 261 4.96 9.52 -11.98
N ASN A 262 5.05 8.52 -12.86
CA ASN A 262 4.34 8.46 -14.12
C ASN A 262 3.12 7.50 -14.07
N ASP A 263 2.85 6.90 -12.89
CA ASP A 263 1.67 6.07 -12.63
C ASP A 263 0.46 6.96 -12.30
N GLY A 264 -0.38 7.23 -13.31
CA GLY A 264 -1.54 8.13 -13.19
C GLY A 264 -2.61 7.61 -12.25
N GLU A 265 -2.78 6.30 -12.20
CA GLU A 265 -3.80 5.65 -11.40
C GLU A 265 -3.45 5.68 -9.93
N LEU A 266 -2.19 5.38 -9.59
CA LEU A 266 -1.70 5.54 -8.23
C LEU A 266 -1.74 7.02 -7.81
N ALA A 267 -1.31 7.93 -8.69
CA ALA A 267 -1.34 9.36 -8.37
C ALA A 267 -2.76 9.85 -8.07
N GLN A 268 -3.76 9.43 -8.85
CA GLN A 268 -5.17 9.76 -8.62
C GLN A 268 -5.66 9.16 -7.29
N LYS A 269 -5.36 7.88 -7.02
CA LYS A 269 -5.73 7.22 -5.76
C LYS A 269 -5.13 7.91 -4.54
N LEU A 270 -3.91 8.45 -4.65
CA LEU A 270 -3.21 9.10 -3.55
C LEU A 270 -3.64 10.57 -3.33
N THR A 271 -4.27 11.19 -4.31
CA THR A 271 -4.63 12.62 -4.28
C THR A 271 -6.11 12.89 -4.15
N HIS A 272 -6.96 11.96 -4.61
CA HIS A 272 -8.41 12.18 -4.60
C HIS A 272 -8.97 12.17 -3.16
N PRO A 273 -9.83 13.15 -2.79
CA PRO A 273 -10.32 13.30 -1.42
C PRO A 273 -11.05 12.07 -0.86
N SER A 274 -11.75 11.30 -1.71
CA SER A 274 -12.51 10.11 -1.29
C SER A 274 -11.65 9.02 -0.65
N PHE A 275 -10.34 8.97 -0.93
CA PHE A 275 -9.46 7.96 -0.36
C PHE A 275 -8.86 8.40 0.98
N GLN A 276 -9.14 9.62 1.44
CA GLN A 276 -8.76 10.14 2.75
C GLN A 276 -7.30 9.85 3.13
N ILE A 277 -6.38 10.05 2.17
CA ILE A 277 -4.97 9.73 2.36
C ILE A 277 -4.35 10.72 3.35
N LYS A 278 -3.93 10.16 4.48
CA LYS A 278 -3.32 10.86 5.60
C LYS A 278 -1.99 11.51 5.23
N LYS A 279 -1.81 12.72 5.74
CA LYS A 279 -0.62 13.56 5.59
C LYS A 279 -0.25 14.04 6.99
N VAL A 280 1.02 13.94 7.35
CA VAL A 280 1.51 14.46 8.64
C VAL A 280 2.46 15.62 8.37
N TYR A 281 2.20 16.75 9.02
CA TYR A 281 3.01 17.95 8.95
C TYR A 281 3.59 18.27 10.31
N ALA A 282 4.85 18.71 10.32
CA ALA A 282 5.45 19.44 11.42
C ALA A 282 5.31 20.92 11.14
N VAL A 283 4.67 21.64 12.06
CA VAL A 283 4.35 23.06 11.98
C VAL A 283 5.14 23.77 13.06
N LYS A 284 5.81 24.86 12.70
CA LYS A 284 6.42 25.79 13.66
C LYS A 284 5.66 27.09 13.63
N LEU A 285 5.08 27.44 14.77
CA LEU A 285 4.31 28.66 14.97
C LEU A 285 5.19 29.81 15.44
N ASP A 286 4.64 31.01 15.40
CA ASP A 286 5.26 32.23 15.91
C ASP A 286 5.31 32.29 17.43
N LYS A 287 4.27 31.76 18.07
CA LYS A 287 4.06 31.70 19.53
C LYS A 287 3.51 30.32 19.95
N PRO A 288 3.60 29.95 21.25
CA PRO A 288 3.06 28.68 21.75
C PRO A 288 1.56 28.53 21.52
N LEU A 289 1.12 27.35 21.06
CA LEU A 289 -0.29 27.05 20.90
C LEU A 289 -0.97 26.89 22.26
N THR A 290 -2.08 27.60 22.49
CA THR A 290 -2.85 27.47 23.72
C THR A 290 -3.63 26.16 23.75
N LYS A 291 -3.94 25.65 24.95
CA LYS A 291 -4.76 24.43 25.09
C LYS A 291 -6.17 24.63 24.51
N ARG A 292 -6.77 25.81 24.70
CA ARG A 292 -8.08 26.15 24.15
C ARG A 292 -8.08 26.01 22.63
N ASP A 293 -7.09 26.60 21.96
CA ASP A 293 -7.01 26.58 20.50
C ASP A 293 -6.66 25.18 19.97
N PHE A 294 -5.84 24.43 20.71
CA PHE A 294 -5.59 23.02 20.43
C PHE A 294 -6.90 22.22 20.39
N ASP A 295 -7.74 22.38 21.42
CA ASP A 295 -9.02 21.68 21.52
C ASP A 295 -9.98 22.14 20.40
N SER A 296 -9.96 23.43 20.02
CA SER A 296 -10.73 23.93 18.87
C SER A 296 -10.31 23.28 17.55
N ILE A 297 -9.01 23.12 17.28
CA ILE A 297 -8.54 22.49 16.03
C ILE A 297 -8.97 21.01 15.93
N VAL A 298 -8.98 20.30 17.07
CA VAL A 298 -9.39 18.90 17.14
C VAL A 298 -10.90 18.76 16.97
N ASN A 299 -11.69 19.63 17.60
CA ASN A 299 -13.15 19.59 17.52
C ASN A 299 -13.70 20.12 16.19
N GLY A 300 -12.92 20.91 15.45
CA GLY A 300 -13.31 21.49 14.17
C GLY A 300 -13.41 23.01 14.22
N ILE A 301 -12.99 23.65 13.14
CA ILE A 301 -12.99 25.10 12.96
C ILE A 301 -13.67 25.43 11.64
N ASN A 302 -14.53 26.45 11.65
CA ASN A 302 -15.16 26.96 10.43
C ASN A 302 -14.22 27.94 9.73
N LEU A 303 -13.77 27.55 8.54
CA LEU A 303 -13.03 28.41 7.63
C LEU A 303 -13.97 28.96 6.54
N GLU A 304 -13.46 29.89 5.74
CA GLU A 304 -14.20 30.52 4.63
C GLU A 304 -14.78 29.52 3.61
N ASP A 305 -14.10 28.39 3.41
CA ASP A 305 -14.50 27.32 2.48
C ASP A 305 -15.14 26.11 3.19
N GLY A 306 -15.64 26.32 4.41
CA GLY A 306 -16.35 25.35 5.23
C GLY A 306 -15.52 24.81 6.39
N GLU A 307 -16.09 23.83 7.09
CA GLU A 307 -15.49 23.24 8.27
C GLU A 307 -14.19 22.47 7.95
N ALA A 308 -13.22 22.59 8.86
CA ALA A 308 -11.94 21.91 8.83
C ALA A 308 -11.58 21.39 10.22
N HIS A 309 -11.24 20.11 10.31
CA HIS A 309 -10.72 19.48 11.52
C HIS A 309 -9.42 18.73 11.22
N ALA A 310 -8.56 18.61 12.22
CA ALA A 310 -7.39 17.74 12.16
C ALA A 310 -7.79 16.31 12.57
N ASP A 311 -7.22 15.31 11.89
CA ASP A 311 -7.40 13.90 12.30
C ASP A 311 -6.70 13.61 13.62
N SER A 312 -5.56 14.27 13.84
CA SER A 312 -4.78 14.20 15.06
C SER A 312 -3.90 15.44 15.18
N LEU A 313 -3.72 15.89 16.41
CA LEU A 313 -2.86 17.02 16.76
C LEU A 313 -2.00 16.62 17.96
N ALA A 314 -0.73 16.98 17.94
CA ALA A 314 0.19 16.69 19.04
C ALA A 314 1.25 17.79 19.18
N TYR A 315 1.65 18.08 20.41
CA TYR A 315 2.85 18.86 20.66
C TYR A 315 4.07 18.01 20.29
N ALA A 316 4.94 18.53 19.42
CA ALA A 316 6.15 17.82 19.03
C ALA A 316 7.19 17.78 20.16
N ASP A 317 7.15 18.76 21.05
CA ASP A 317 7.97 18.86 22.24
C ASP A 317 7.10 19.34 23.42
N SER A 318 7.28 18.72 24.58
CA SER A 318 6.60 19.13 25.82
C SER A 318 7.11 20.46 26.36
N GLY A 319 8.37 20.82 26.07
CA GLY A 319 8.98 22.08 26.49
C GLY A 319 8.67 23.25 25.55
N ASP A 320 8.51 22.98 24.24
CA ASP A 320 8.21 23.99 23.22
C ASP A 320 6.89 23.69 22.51
N LYS A 321 5.82 24.30 23.03
CA LYS A 321 4.47 24.21 22.47
C LYS A 321 4.25 25.02 21.19
N SER A 322 5.30 25.62 20.60
CA SER A 322 5.21 26.25 19.27
C SER A 322 5.42 25.26 18.12
N ASN A 323 5.94 24.06 18.41
CA ASN A 323 6.12 23.00 17.42
C ASN A 323 4.99 21.97 17.52
N ILE A 324 4.20 21.86 16.45
CA ILE A 324 2.98 21.06 16.42
C ILE A 324 3.07 20.01 15.30
N GLY A 325 2.76 18.76 15.63
CA GLY A 325 2.46 17.72 14.67
C GLY A 325 0.97 17.73 14.34
N ILE A 326 0.61 17.88 13.07
CA ILE A 326 -0.79 17.82 12.60
C ILE A 326 -0.94 16.73 11.54
N GLU A 327 -1.91 15.85 11.75
CA GLU A 327 -2.36 14.86 10.78
C GLU A 327 -3.64 15.33 10.12
N ILE A 328 -3.68 15.27 8.79
CA ILE A 328 -4.85 15.66 8.01
C ILE A 328 -4.97 14.84 6.72
N HIS A 329 -6.17 14.38 6.41
CA HIS A 329 -6.49 13.74 5.14
C HIS A 329 -6.98 14.74 4.08
N ASN A 330 -7.58 15.86 4.50
CA ASN A 330 -8.03 16.95 3.63
C ASN A 330 -6.86 17.58 2.84
N GLY A 331 -7.08 17.86 1.55
CA GLY A 331 -6.12 18.46 0.63
C GLY A 331 -6.49 19.87 0.15
N ARG A 332 -7.43 20.56 0.79
CA ARG A 332 -7.83 21.94 0.47
C ARG A 332 -6.62 22.89 0.48
N ASN A 333 -6.70 23.95 -0.33
CA ASN A 333 -5.60 24.88 -0.52
C ASN A 333 -5.15 25.48 0.83
N ARG A 334 -3.84 25.41 1.12
CA ARG A 334 -3.20 25.97 2.31
C ARG A 334 -3.90 25.64 3.65
N ILE A 335 -4.61 24.51 3.73
CA ILE A 335 -5.52 24.20 4.84
C ILE A 335 -4.85 24.30 6.21
N VAL A 336 -3.65 23.75 6.37
CA VAL A 336 -2.90 23.80 7.64
C VAL A 336 -2.58 25.24 8.03
N ARG A 337 -2.17 26.08 7.09
CA ARG A 337 -1.86 27.49 7.38
C ARG A 337 -3.12 28.25 7.77
N ARG A 338 -4.22 28.05 7.02
CA ARG A 338 -5.49 28.72 7.29
C ARG A 338 -6.09 28.38 8.65
N ILE A 339 -5.95 27.12 9.11
CA ILE A 339 -6.36 26.70 10.46
C ILE A 339 -5.66 27.55 11.53
N PHE A 340 -4.33 27.69 11.44
CA PHE A 340 -3.56 28.46 12.43
C PHE A 340 -3.73 29.97 12.27
N GLU A 341 -3.78 30.47 11.03
CA GLU A 341 -4.00 31.89 10.71
C GLU A 341 -5.37 32.37 11.23
N HIS A 342 -6.42 31.54 11.11
CA HIS A 342 -7.76 31.85 11.64
C HIS A 342 -7.77 32.03 13.16
N LEU A 343 -6.89 31.33 13.87
CA LEU A 343 -6.72 31.43 15.32
C LEU A 343 -5.70 32.51 15.73
N GLY A 344 -5.21 33.31 14.78
CA GLY A 344 -4.26 34.40 15.04
C GLY A 344 -2.82 33.93 15.28
N TYR A 345 -2.42 32.80 14.69
CA TYR A 345 -1.04 32.31 14.69
C TYR A 345 -0.42 32.44 13.29
N GLU A 346 0.88 32.73 13.25
CA GLU A 346 1.65 32.76 12.01
C GLU A 346 2.50 31.48 11.87
N VAL A 347 2.37 30.80 10.73
CA VAL A 347 3.14 29.57 10.45
C VAL A 347 4.52 29.92 9.87
N LYS A 348 5.53 30.00 10.74
CA LYS A 348 6.94 30.25 10.39
C LYS A 348 7.57 29.15 9.54
N ALA A 349 7.24 27.89 9.81
CA ALA A 349 7.68 26.76 9.00
C ALA A 349 6.61 25.68 8.90
N LEU A 350 6.51 25.07 7.72
CA LEU A 350 5.62 23.95 7.46
C LEU A 350 6.40 22.88 6.70
N ASP A 351 6.49 21.69 7.28
CA ASP A 351 7.23 20.57 6.73
C ASP A 351 6.36 19.31 6.70
N ARG A 352 6.07 18.78 5.51
CA ARG A 352 5.37 17.50 5.38
C ARG A 352 6.33 16.36 5.71
N VAL A 353 6.19 15.78 6.89
CA VAL A 353 7.09 14.72 7.37
C VAL A 353 6.69 13.34 6.87
N MET A 354 5.40 13.15 6.59
CA MET A 354 4.85 11.90 6.08
C MET A 354 3.76 12.14 5.03
N PHE A 355 3.75 11.31 3.99
CA PHE A 355 2.68 11.23 2.99
C PHE A 355 2.44 9.77 2.63
N ALA A 356 1.21 9.26 2.78
CA ALA A 356 0.87 7.90 2.32
C ALA A 356 1.82 6.81 2.89
N ASN A 357 2.15 6.90 4.18
CA ASN A 357 3.12 6.05 4.90
C ASN A 357 4.58 6.18 4.44
N LEU A 358 4.88 7.07 3.51
CA LEU A 358 6.25 7.42 3.12
C LEU A 358 6.75 8.54 4.02
N THR A 359 7.99 8.42 4.49
CA THR A 359 8.64 9.42 5.33
C THR A 359 9.88 9.96 4.66
N LYS A 360 10.33 11.14 5.11
CA LYS A 360 11.61 11.75 4.67
C LYS A 360 12.85 11.05 5.26
N LYS A 361 12.69 9.92 5.96
CA LYS A 361 13.82 9.20 6.57
C LYS A 361 14.80 8.78 5.49
N ASN A 362 16.09 9.02 5.73
CA ASN A 362 17.19 8.74 4.80
C ASN A 362 17.11 9.50 3.46
N VAL A 363 16.42 10.65 3.42
CA VAL A 363 16.39 11.55 2.27
C VAL A 363 16.64 12.97 2.76
N GLU A 364 17.84 13.48 2.51
CA GLU A 364 18.21 14.86 2.84
C GLU A 364 17.37 15.87 2.07
N ARG A 365 17.34 17.11 2.55
CA ARG A 365 16.62 18.19 1.86
C ARG A 365 17.17 18.35 0.44
N SER A 366 16.31 18.66 -0.53
CA SER A 366 16.64 18.76 -1.96
C SER A 366 17.11 17.48 -2.63
N ARG A 367 17.30 16.38 -1.89
CA ARG A 367 17.62 15.06 -2.44
C ARG A 367 16.36 14.24 -2.65
N TRP A 368 16.52 13.23 -3.49
CA TRP A 368 15.48 12.28 -3.83
C TRP A 368 16.06 10.87 -3.87
N ARG A 369 15.16 9.88 -3.82
CA ARG A 369 15.50 8.47 -4.04
C ARG A 369 14.36 7.77 -4.74
N PHE A 370 14.65 6.65 -5.39
CA PHE A 370 13.60 5.74 -5.83
C PHE A 370 12.92 5.08 -4.63
N LEU A 371 11.63 4.80 -4.78
CA LEU A 371 10.93 3.93 -3.84
C LEU A 371 11.37 2.49 -4.03
N ASN A 372 11.44 1.75 -2.92
CA ASN A 372 11.67 0.31 -2.99
C ASN A 372 10.36 -0.44 -3.30
N GLU A 373 10.47 -1.70 -3.72
CA GLU A 373 9.30 -2.51 -4.06
C GLU A 373 8.28 -2.66 -2.92
N LYS A 374 8.76 -2.70 -1.67
CA LYS A 374 7.89 -2.82 -0.49
C LYS A 374 7.04 -1.56 -0.31
N GLU A 375 7.63 -0.38 -0.46
CA GLU A 375 6.94 0.91 -0.43
C GLU A 375 5.92 1.01 -1.57
N ILE A 376 6.32 0.65 -2.79
CA ILE A 376 5.42 0.66 -3.95
C ILE A 376 4.23 -0.28 -3.72
N ARG A 377 4.48 -1.49 -3.21
CA ARG A 377 3.42 -2.45 -2.87
C ARG A 377 2.49 -1.87 -1.82
N LEU A 378 3.02 -1.30 -0.73
CA LEU A 378 2.20 -0.68 0.30
C LEU A 378 1.29 0.41 -0.29
N LEU A 379 1.83 1.29 -1.13
CA LEU A 379 1.03 2.33 -1.80
C LEU A 379 -0.09 1.75 -2.67
N LYS A 380 0.19 0.72 -3.47
CA LYS A 380 -0.79 0.10 -4.37
C LYS A 380 -1.93 -0.60 -3.63
N TYR A 381 -1.63 -1.24 -2.50
CA TYR A 381 -2.60 -2.03 -1.74
C TYR A 381 -3.21 -1.28 -0.54
N MET A 382 -2.76 -0.06 -0.22
CA MET A 382 -3.28 0.74 0.90
C MET A 382 -4.82 0.84 0.89
N ASN A 383 -5.42 1.03 -0.29
CA ASN A 383 -6.85 1.34 -0.41
C ASN A 383 -7.76 0.11 -0.32
N GLN A 384 -7.27 -1.08 -0.66
CA GLN A 384 -8.08 -2.31 -0.56
C GLN A 384 -8.43 -2.63 0.90
N SER A 385 -7.57 -2.25 1.84
CA SER A 385 -7.84 -2.39 3.27
C SER A 385 -8.80 -1.33 3.83
N PHE A 386 -8.85 -0.12 3.26
CA PHE A 386 -9.80 0.91 3.69
C PHE A 386 -11.23 0.62 3.20
N ILE A 387 -11.40 0.18 1.95
CA ILE A 387 -12.72 -0.21 1.41
C ILE A 387 -13.29 -1.39 2.22
N LYS A 388 -12.47 -2.41 2.53
CA LYS A 388 -12.91 -3.52 3.39
C LYS A 388 -13.23 -3.10 4.83
N LYS A 389 -12.58 -2.06 5.35
CA LYS A 389 -12.82 -1.58 6.72
C LYS A 389 -14.07 -0.73 6.80
N ALA A 390 -14.33 0.13 5.80
CA ALA A 390 -15.55 0.93 5.69
C ALA A 390 -16.79 0.06 5.49
N ALA A 391 -16.73 -0.92 4.57
CA ALA A 391 -17.83 -1.88 4.37
C ALA A 391 -18.15 -2.69 5.64
N LYS A 392 -17.13 -3.04 6.43
CA LYS A 392 -17.31 -3.77 7.69
C LYS A 392 -17.84 -2.91 8.84
N SER A 393 -17.60 -1.60 8.83
CA SER A 393 -18.16 -0.68 9.83
C SER A 393 -19.62 -0.32 9.53
N GLU A 394 -20.03 -0.31 8.26
CA GLU A 394 -21.43 -0.10 7.87
C GLU A 394 -22.28 -1.35 8.21
N GLU A 395 -21.78 -2.55 7.92
CA GLU A 395 -22.47 -3.83 8.24
C GLU A 395 -22.61 -4.10 9.75
N SER A 396 -21.83 -3.43 10.61
CA SER A 396 -21.94 -3.54 12.07
C SER A 396 -22.80 -2.45 12.72
N ALA A 397 -23.24 -1.45 11.95
CA ALA A 397 -24.12 -0.38 12.42
C ALA A 397 -25.62 -0.64 12.15
N GLU A 398 -25.94 -1.64 11.32
CA GLU A 398 -27.32 -1.96 10.89
C GLU A 398 -28.04 -3.06 11.71
N LEU A 399 -27.55 -3.41 12.90
CA LEU A 399 -28.28 -4.30 13.81
C LEU A 399 -28.80 -3.52 15.03
N PRO A 400 -30.05 -3.00 14.99
CA PRO A 400 -30.79 -2.71 16.21
C PRO A 400 -31.41 -4.00 16.77
N GLU A 401 -31.41 -4.10 18.11
CA GLU A 401 -32.02 -5.17 18.92
C GLU A 401 -33.54 -5.32 18.71
#